data_AF-A0A353C302-F1
#
_entry.id   AF-A0A353C302-F1
#
_cell.length_a   1.000
_cell.length_b   1.000
_cell.length_c   1.000
_cell.angle_alpha   90.00
_cell.angle_beta   90.00
_cell.angle_gamma   90.00
#
_symmetry.space_group_name_H-M   'P 1'
#
loop_
_entity.id
_entity.type
_entity.pdbx_description
1 polymer ?
#
loop_
_entity_poly.entity_id
_entity_poly.type
_entity_poly.pdbx_seq_one_letter_code
_entity_poly.pdbx_strand_id
1 'polypeptide(L)'
;KLKFQTFIDTLYQKEWVVYCKKPFKSPWHVLRYLGRYTHRVAISNQRIVGLDNDQVSFQWRDYKDNNKTKLMTLDAPEFIRPFLMHVLPSPF
;
A
#
# COMPACT_ATOMS: atom_id res chain seq x y z
N LYS A 1 16.41 26.12 14.26
CA LYS A 1 15.02 26.50 14.62
C LYS A 1 14.21 26.94 13.40
N LEU A 2 14.61 27.98 12.64
CA LEU A 2 13.86 28.42 11.44
C LEU A 2 13.59 27.32 10.40
N LYS A 3 14.60 26.54 10.00
CA LYS A 3 14.43 25.44 9.02
C LYS A 3 13.41 24.38 9.44
N PHE A 4 13.32 24.09 10.73
CA PHE A 4 12.35 23.13 11.25
C PHE A 4 10.94 23.70 11.18
N GLN A 5 10.77 24.97 11.56
CA GLN A 5 9.47 25.63 11.45
C GLN A 5 8.99 25.70 10.00
N THR A 6 9.87 26.09 9.06
CA THR A 6 9.54 26.09 7.63
C THR A 6 9.12 24.70 7.13
N PHE A 7 9.79 23.63 7.57
CA PHE A 7 9.40 22.26 7.23
C PHE A 7 8.02 21.89 7.81
N ILE A 8 7.71 22.28 9.04
CA ILE A 8 6.40 22.06 9.63
C ILE A 8 5.32 22.84 8.89
N ASP A 9 5.59 24.09 8.51
CA ASP A 9 4.65 24.94 7.79
C ASP A 9 4.32 24.37 6.41
N THR A 10 5.30 23.78 5.69
CA THR A 10 5.03 23.12 4.40
C THR A 10 4.16 21.87 4.56
N LEU A 11 4.28 21.13 5.66
CA LEU A 11 3.40 20.01 5.95
C LEU A 11 1.98 20.49 6.26
N TYR A 12 1.80 21.56 7.03
CA TYR A 12 0.47 22.09 7.34
C TYR A 12 -0.26 22.71 6.14
N GLN A 13 0.47 23.24 5.17
CA GLN A 13 -0.11 23.77 3.93
C GLN A 13 -0.66 22.66 3.00
N LYS A 14 -0.25 21.41 3.19
CA LYS A 14 -0.71 20.30 2.36
C LYS A 14 -2.14 19.92 2.72
N GLU A 15 -3.00 19.78 1.71
CA GLU A 15 -4.34 19.21 1.88
C GLU A 15 -4.26 17.70 2.18
N TRP A 16 -4.09 17.36 3.45
CA TRP A 16 -4.09 15.98 3.89
C TRP A 16 -5.49 15.37 3.80
N VAL A 17 -5.61 14.30 3.03
CA VAL A 17 -6.82 13.46 3.05
C VAL A 17 -6.75 12.55 4.27
N VAL A 18 -7.37 12.96 5.38
CA VAL A 18 -7.40 12.19 6.63
C VAL A 18 -8.69 11.39 6.73
N TYR A 19 -8.56 10.07 6.87
CA TYR A 19 -9.69 9.19 7.17
C TYR A 19 -9.75 8.87 8.66
N CYS A 20 -10.65 9.54 9.38
CA CYS A 20 -10.92 9.27 10.79
C CYS A 20 -12.16 8.38 10.92
N LYS A 21 -12.01 7.23 11.60
CA LYS A 21 -13.13 6.36 11.99
C LYS A 21 -13.04 6.04 13.48
N LYS A 22 -14.17 5.61 14.07
CA LYS A 22 -14.19 5.15 15.46
C LYS A 22 -13.14 4.05 15.67
N PRO A 23 -12.49 4.00 16.86
CA PRO A 23 -11.54 2.95 17.18
C PRO A 23 -12.20 1.58 17.07
N PHE A 24 -11.38 0.56 16.81
CA PHE A 24 -11.88 -0.81 16.73
C PHE A 24 -12.60 -1.22 18.02
N LYS A 25 -13.66 -2.01 17.90
CA LYS A 25 -14.51 -2.44 19.04
C LYS A 25 -13.75 -3.24 20.12
N SER A 26 -12.56 -3.76 19.81
CA SER A 26 -11.76 -4.58 20.73
C SER A 26 -10.29 -4.65 20.27
N PRO A 27 -9.32 -4.80 21.18
CA PRO A 27 -7.91 -5.04 20.85
C PRO A 27 -7.69 -6.23 19.90
N TRP A 28 -8.54 -7.26 19.96
CA TRP A 28 -8.45 -8.41 19.05
C TRP A 28 -8.66 -8.04 17.58
N HIS A 29 -9.43 -6.99 17.30
CA HIS A 29 -9.59 -6.49 15.94
C HIS A 29 -8.33 -5.79 15.45
N VAL A 30 -7.59 -5.11 16.35
CA VAL A 30 -6.29 -4.51 16.05
C VAL A 30 -5.28 -5.61 15.76
N LEU A 31 -5.19 -6.63 16.61
CA LEU A 31 -4.30 -7.77 16.40
C LEU A 31 -4.61 -8.51 15.08
N ARG A 32 -5.89 -8.74 14.77
CA ARG A 32 -6.29 -9.35 13.49
C ARG A 32 -5.95 -8.46 12.29
N TYR A 33 -6.10 -7.14 12.44
CA TYR A 33 -5.71 -6.19 11.40
C TYR A 33 -4.21 -6.27 11.17
N LEU A 34 -3.39 -6.07 12.21
CA LEU A 34 -1.92 -6.12 12.13
C LEU A 34 -1.41 -7.48 11.62
N GLY A 35 -1.98 -8.59 12.11
CA GLY A 35 -1.63 -9.93 11.65
C GLY A 35 -1.86 -10.14 10.15
N ARG A 36 -2.85 -9.47 9.54
CA ARG A 36 -3.00 -9.51 8.07
C ARG A 36 -1.88 -8.76 7.37
N TYR A 37 -1.35 -7.68 7.95
CA TYR A 37 -0.26 -6.91 7.36
C TYR A 37 1.11 -7.56 7.55
N THR A 38 1.30 -8.36 8.60
CA THR A 38 2.55 -9.12 8.79
C THR A 38 2.58 -10.41 7.98
N HIS A 39 1.44 -11.07 7.80
CA HIS A 39 1.38 -12.38 7.13
C HIS A 39 0.95 -12.32 5.66
N ARG A 40 0.30 -11.24 5.19
CA ARG A 40 -0.09 -11.12 3.79
C ARG A 40 0.93 -10.29 3.03
N VAL A 41 1.43 -10.90 1.96
CA VAL A 41 2.24 -10.27 0.92
C VAL A 41 1.50 -9.09 0.26
N ALA A 42 2.26 -8.19 -0.40
CA ALA A 42 1.72 -6.96 -1.00
C ALA A 42 0.58 -7.21 -2.01
N ILE A 43 0.56 -8.37 -2.69
CA ILE A 43 -0.56 -8.83 -3.52
C ILE A 43 -0.87 -10.31 -3.25
N SER A 44 -2.15 -10.68 -3.23
CA SER A 44 -2.55 -12.09 -3.16
C SER A 44 -2.41 -12.79 -4.52
N ASN A 45 -1.95 -14.04 -4.55
CA ASN A 45 -1.84 -14.83 -5.80
C ASN A 45 -3.12 -14.87 -6.64
N GLN A 46 -4.29 -14.92 -5.99
CA GLN A 46 -5.59 -14.91 -6.68
C GLN A 46 -5.84 -13.67 -7.54
N ARG A 47 -5.08 -12.58 -7.34
CA ARG A 47 -5.19 -11.37 -8.15
C ARG A 47 -4.32 -11.44 -9.41
N ILE A 48 -3.32 -12.31 -9.46
CA ILE A 48 -2.48 -12.48 -10.65
C ILE A 48 -3.29 -13.31 -11.65
N VAL A 49 -3.53 -12.75 -12.84
CA VAL A 49 -4.36 -13.40 -13.86
C VAL A 49 -3.54 -13.90 -15.05
N GLY A 50 -2.30 -13.45 -15.21
CA GLY A 50 -1.43 -13.92 -16.28
C GLY A 50 -0.01 -13.38 -16.17
N LEU A 51 0.91 -14.12 -16.80
CA LEU A 51 2.29 -13.74 -17.04
C LEU A 51 2.57 -14.08 -18.50
N ASP A 52 2.88 -13.07 -19.31
CA ASP A 52 3.19 -13.23 -20.73
C ASP A 52 4.16 -12.13 -21.18
N ASN A 53 5.10 -12.44 -22.08
CA ASN A 53 6.06 -11.48 -22.63
C ASN A 53 6.74 -10.58 -21.58
N ASP A 54 7.22 -11.17 -20.48
CA ASP A 54 7.82 -10.47 -19.33
C ASP A 54 6.90 -9.45 -18.63
N GLN A 55 5.59 -9.54 -18.85
CA GLN A 55 4.57 -8.71 -18.22
C GLN A 55 3.66 -9.51 -17.31
N VAL A 56 3.34 -8.93 -16.15
CA VAL A 56 2.42 -9.48 -15.16
C VAL A 56 1.09 -8.73 -15.24
N SER A 57 0.02 -9.46 -15.50
CA SER A 57 -1.35 -8.94 -15.46
C SER A 57 -2.03 -9.33 -14.16
N PHE A 58 -2.63 -8.35 -13.46
CA PHE A 58 -3.29 -8.58 -12.18
C PHE A 58 -4.47 -7.66 -11.93
N GLN A 59 -5.37 -8.12 -11.06
CA GLN A 59 -6.53 -7.37 -10.59
C GLN A 59 -6.17 -6.48 -9.41
N TRP A 60 -6.63 -5.23 -9.45
CA TRP A 60 -6.48 -4.28 -8.35
C TRP A 60 -7.80 -3.54 -8.10
N ARG A 61 -7.94 -2.98 -6.89
CA ARG A 61 -9.12 -2.23 -6.49
C ARG A 61 -8.83 -0.74 -6.62
N ASP A 62 -9.54 -0.07 -7.50
CA ASP A 62 -9.44 1.35 -7.70
C ASP A 62 -10.31 2.10 -6.69
N TYR A 63 -9.67 2.53 -5.60
CA TYR A 63 -10.34 3.29 -4.54
C TYR A 63 -10.80 4.68 -5.02
N LYS A 64 -10.24 5.22 -6.11
CA LYS A 64 -10.64 6.50 -6.70
C LYS A 64 -11.84 6.35 -7.63
N ASP A 65 -11.93 5.22 -8.34
CA ASP A 65 -13.07 4.89 -9.20
C ASP A 65 -14.06 3.96 -8.50
N ASN A 66 -14.71 4.49 -7.46
CA ASN A 66 -15.81 3.84 -6.73
C ASN A 66 -15.53 2.38 -6.34
N ASN A 67 -14.29 2.08 -5.92
CA ASN A 67 -13.87 0.74 -5.49
C ASN A 67 -14.00 -0.35 -6.56
N LYS A 68 -14.01 0.00 -7.85
CA LYS A 68 -14.10 -0.99 -8.93
C LYS A 68 -12.85 -1.86 -8.97
N THR A 69 -13.03 -3.12 -9.35
CA THR A 69 -11.91 -4.02 -9.64
C THR A 69 -11.52 -3.82 -11.10
N LYS A 70 -10.24 -3.55 -11.35
CA LYS A 70 -9.67 -3.30 -12.67
C LYS A 70 -8.48 -4.22 -12.91
N LEU A 71 -8.17 -4.44 -14.18
CA LEU A 71 -6.96 -5.12 -14.62
C LEU A 71 -5.84 -4.09 -14.80
N MET A 72 -4.62 -4.46 -14.44
CA MET A 72 -3.42 -3.71 -14.78
C MET A 72 -2.34 -4.70 -15.21
N THR A 73 -1.54 -4.27 -16.17
CA THR A 73 -0.41 -5.03 -16.70
C THR A 73 0.84 -4.18 -16.54
N LEU A 74 1.89 -4.76 -15.95
CA LEU A 74 3.18 -4.10 -15.73
C LEU A 74 4.29 -5.04 -16.16
N ASP A 75 5.44 -4.47 -16.53
CA ASP A 75 6.65 -5.27 -16.70
C ASP A 75 7.00 -5.95 -15.37
N ALA A 76 7.51 -7.19 -15.43
CA ALA A 76 7.81 -7.98 -14.24
C ALA A 76 8.70 -7.26 -13.20
N PRO A 77 9.73 -6.49 -13.58
CA PRO A 77 10.52 -5.71 -12.63
C PRO A 77 9.71 -4.61 -11.92
N GLU A 78 8.81 -3.93 -12.64
CA GLU A 78 7.93 -2.91 -12.06
C GLU A 78 6.91 -3.53 -11.11
N PHE A 79 6.40 -4.72 -11.45
CA PHE A 79 5.52 -5.50 -10.58
C PHE A 79 6.21 -5.93 -9.28
N ILE A 80 7.49 -6.32 -9.33
CA ILE A 80 8.26 -6.80 -8.16
C ILE A 80 8.70 -5.63 -7.26
N ARG A 81 8.95 -4.44 -7.82
CA ARG A 81 9.49 -3.29 -7.08
C ARG A 81 8.75 -2.93 -5.78
N PRO A 82 7.40 -2.90 -5.71
CA PRO A 82 6.67 -2.64 -4.47
C PRO A 82 6.93 -3.67 -3.36
N PHE A 83 7.21 -4.94 -3.71
CA PHE A 83 7.55 -5.95 -2.70
C PHE A 83 8.90 -5.66 -2.07
N LEU A 84 9.87 -5.24 -2.88
CA LEU A 84 11.21 -4.90 -2.42
C LEU A 84 11.20 -3.67 -1.49
N MET A 85 10.25 -2.75 -1.62
CA MET A 85 10.09 -1.63 -0.67
C MET A 85 9.72 -2.08 0.75
N HIS A 86 9.22 -3.32 0.91
CA HIS A 86 8.88 -3.89 2.22
C HIS A 86 9.99 -4.80 2.77
N VAL A 87 11.08 -4.99 2.02
CA VAL A 87 12.25 -5.72 2.49
C VAL A 87 13.14 -4.74 3.25
N LEU A 88 13.37 -5.02 4.53
CA LEU A 88 14.32 -4.25 5.35
C LEU A 88 15.73 -4.42 4.77
N PRO A 89 16.48 -3.33 4.52
CA PRO A 89 17.85 -3.47 4.04
C PRO A 89 18.74 -4.04 5.15
N SER A 90 19.78 -4.78 4.79
CA SER A 90 20.78 -5.23 5.77
C SER A 90 21.49 -4.01 6.39
N PRO A 91 21.76 -3.95 7.71
CA PRO A 91 21.54 -4.94 8.77
C PRO A 91 20.45 -4.52 9.79
N PHE A 92 19.30 -4.00 9.32
CA PHE A 92 18.22 -3.53 10.20
C PHE A 92 17.87 -4.50 11.34
#